data_AF-A0AAU2PD96-F1
#
_entry.id   AF-A0AAU2PD96-F1
#
_cell.length_a   1.000
_cell.length_b   1.000
_cell.length_c   1.000
_cell.angle_alpha   90.00
_cell.angle_beta   90.00
_cell.angle_gamma   90.00
#
_symmetry.space_group_name_H-M   'P 1'
#
loop_
_entity.id
_entity.type
_entity.pdbx_description
1 polymer ?
#
loop_
_entity_poly.entity_id
_entity_poly.type
_entity_poly.pdbx_seq_one_letter_code
_entity_poly.pdbx_strand_id
1 'polypeptide(L)' 'MSPVECQLCRQPVRSGVARRRRIGGRCWRKLTPAQRHTIRQLLALTGTPSAARVRTALNQPAPAGDGQLPLEEMDMA' A
#
# COMPACT_ATOMS: atom_id res chain seq x y z
N MET A 1 8.43 -23.49 -3.07
CA MET A 1 7.58 -22.30 -2.82
C MET A 1 8.52 -21.11 -2.60
N SER A 2 8.59 -20.17 -3.54
CA SER A 2 9.55 -19.06 -3.44
C SER A 2 9.24 -18.18 -2.22
N PRO A 3 10.27 -17.74 -1.47
CA PRO A 3 10.06 -16.92 -0.29
C PRO A 3 9.36 -15.61 -0.67
N VAL A 4 8.31 -15.24 0.07
CA VAL A 4 7.65 -13.94 -0.12
C VAL A 4 8.56 -12.84 0.43
N GLU A 5 8.96 -11.93 -0.44
CA GLU A 5 9.79 -10.78 -0.08
C GLU A 5 8.96 -9.59 0.39
N CYS A 6 9.54 -8.81 1.31
CA CYS A 6 8.97 -7.54 1.71
C CYS A 6 9.09 -6.52 0.57
N GLN A 7 7.97 -5.92 0.16
CA GLN A 7 8.00 -4.96 -0.94
C GLN A 7 8.65 -3.60 -0.59
N LEU A 8 9.02 -3.38 0.68
CA LEU A 8 9.71 -2.17 1.13
C LEU A 8 11.23 -2.37 1.23
N CYS A 9 11.70 -3.48 1.80
CA CYS A 9 13.13 -3.70 2.05
C CYS A 9 13.73 -4.92 1.34
N ARG A 10 12.94 -5.62 0.51
CA ARG A 10 13.31 -6.84 -0.24
C ARG A 10 13.77 -8.04 0.60
N GLN A 11 13.81 -7.93 1.92
CA GLN A 11 14.14 -9.04 2.82
C GLN A 11 13.01 -10.08 2.89
N PRO A 12 13.32 -11.36 3.16
CA PRO A 12 12.32 -12.43 3.26
C PRO A 12 11.36 -12.21 4.44
N VAL A 13 10.07 -12.44 4.20
CA VAL A 13 9.01 -12.29 5.20
C VAL A 13 8.75 -13.60 5.93
N ARG A 14 9.07 -13.63 7.23
CA ARG A 14 8.96 -14.84 8.07
C ARG A 14 7.57 -15.07 8.68
N SER A 15 6.81 -14.01 8.95
CA SER A 15 5.48 -14.11 9.60
C SER A 15 4.36 -14.40 8.59
N GLY A 16 3.44 -15.30 8.93
CA GLY A 16 2.28 -15.64 8.09
C GLY A 16 1.39 -14.44 7.76
N VAL A 17 1.02 -13.64 8.76
CA VAL A 17 0.24 -12.40 8.56
C VAL A 17 1.01 -11.40 7.70
N ALA A 18 2.33 -11.27 7.92
CA ALA A 18 3.17 -10.39 7.13
C ALA A 18 3.30 -10.85 5.66
N ARG A 19 3.30 -12.16 5.40
CA ARG A 19 3.32 -12.73 4.05
C ARG A 19 2.06 -12.35 3.25
N ARG A 20 0.89 -12.38 3.88
CA ARG A 20 -0.38 -11.99 3.22
C ARG A 20 -0.34 -10.55 2.70
N ARG A 21 0.17 -9.63 3.51
CA ARG A 21 0.34 -8.21 3.12
C ARG A 21 1.60 -7.93 2.29
N ARG A 22 2.47 -8.92 2.07
CA ARG A 22 3.80 -8.80 1.42
C ARG A 22 4.70 -7.72 2.05
N ILE A 23 4.51 -7.41 3.33
CA ILE A 23 5.29 -6.42 4.09
C ILE A 23 5.65 -6.98 5.47
N GLY A 24 6.96 -7.01 5.74
CA GLY A 24 7.51 -7.45 7.02
C GLY A 24 7.02 -6.59 8.19
N GLY A 25 6.90 -7.18 9.38
CA GLY A 25 6.38 -6.50 10.57
C GLY A 25 7.14 -5.22 10.96
N ARG A 26 8.47 -5.21 10.80
CA ARG A 26 9.29 -4.01 11.05
C ARG A 26 8.99 -2.89 10.05
N CYS A 27 8.94 -3.22 8.77
CA CYS A 27 8.60 -2.29 7.69
C CYS A 27 7.17 -1.76 7.83
N TRP A 28 6.22 -2.59 8.26
CA TRP A 28 4.84 -2.19 8.50
C TRP A 28 4.70 -1.02 9.50
N ARG A 29 5.52 -1.01 10.56
CA ARG A 29 5.51 0.07 11.55
C ARG A 29 6.04 1.39 10.99
N LYS A 30 6.91 1.34 9.97
CA LYS A 30 7.48 2.52 9.30
C LYS A 30 6.55 3.17 8.28
N LEU A 31 5.49 2.48 7.87
CA LEU A 31 4.53 3.00 6.90
C LEU A 31 3.70 4.14 7.50
N THR A 32 3.33 5.10 6.67
CA THR A 32 2.39 6.16 7.05
C THR A 32 1.00 5.57 7.32
N PRO A 33 0.12 6.25 8.08
CA PRO A 33 -1.26 5.82 8.28
C PRO A 33 -2.00 5.57 6.95
N ALA A 34 -1.82 6.45 5.96
CA ALA A 34 -2.41 6.31 4.62
C ALA A 34 -1.95 5.02 3.92
N GLN A 35 -0.63 4.77 3.84
CA GLN A 35 -0.10 3.54 3.25
C GLN A 35 -0.63 2.28 3.94
N ARG A 36 -0.71 2.29 5.29
CA ARG A 36 -1.29 1.17 6.04
C ARG A 36 -2.76 0.97 5.71
N HIS A 37 -3.52 2.05 5.57
CA HIS A 37 -4.93 1.99 5.21
C HIS A 37 -5.13 1.37 3.82
N THR A 38 -4.43 1.87 2.80
CA THR A 38 -4.49 1.34 1.43
C THR A 38 -4.15 -0.15 1.37
N ILE A 39 -3.11 -0.59 2.08
CA ILE A 39 -2.72 -2.00 2.09
C ILE A 39 -3.77 -2.87 2.82
N ARG A 40 -4.38 -2.37 3.90
CA ARG A 40 -5.49 -3.07 4.56
C ARG A 40 -6.70 -3.22 3.64
N GLN A 41 -7.06 -2.19 2.90
CA GLN A 41 -8.14 -2.27 1.91
C GLN A 41 -7.82 -3.31 0.83
N LEU A 42 -6.60 -3.31 0.29
CA LEU A 42 -6.14 -4.33 -0.66
C LEU A 42 -6.25 -5.76 -0.10
N LEU A 43 -5.90 -5.96 1.18
CA LEU A 43 -6.08 -7.24 1.86
C LEU A 43 -7.54 -7.62 2.03
N ALA A 44 -8.41 -6.69 2.38
CA ALA A 44 -9.84 -6.96 2.55
C ALA A 44 -10.49 -7.39 1.23
N LEU A 45 -10.12 -6.75 0.12
CA LEU A 45 -10.66 -7.05 -1.20
C LEU A 45 -10.13 -8.34 -1.83
N THR A 46 -8.86 -8.69 -1.58
CA THR A 46 -8.17 -9.76 -2.34
C THR A 46 -7.65 -10.92 -1.49
N GLY A 47 -7.58 -10.77 -0.17
CA GLY A 47 -6.97 -11.74 0.75
C GLY A 47 -5.43 -11.84 0.67
N THR A 48 -4.88 -11.83 -0.55
CA THR A 48 -3.45 -11.88 -0.87
C THR A 48 -3.11 -10.95 -2.05
N PRO A 49 -2.89 -9.65 -1.82
CA PRO A 49 -2.58 -8.71 -2.90
C PRO A 49 -1.28 -9.06 -3.63
N SER A 50 -1.22 -8.72 -4.92
CA SER A 50 -0.03 -8.92 -5.75
C SER A 50 1.10 -7.96 -5.37
N ALA A 51 2.35 -8.32 -5.68
CA ALA A 51 3.52 -7.47 -5.43
C ALA A 51 3.41 -6.10 -6.13
N ALA A 52 2.81 -6.06 -7.32
CA ALA A 52 2.60 -4.81 -8.05
C ALA A 52 1.66 -3.87 -7.28
N ARG A 53 0.49 -4.35 -6.84
CA ARG A 53 -0.50 -3.53 -6.12
C ARG A 53 0.05 -3.00 -4.79
N VAL A 54 0.82 -3.83 -4.07
CA VAL A 54 1.47 -3.37 -2.82
C VAL A 54 2.52 -2.31 -3.12
N ARG A 55 3.32 -2.44 -4.17
CA ARG A 55 4.28 -1.40 -4.58
C ARG A 55 3.60 -0.10 -4.97
N THR A 56 2.50 -0.16 -5.73
CA THR A 56 1.69 1.01 -6.03
C THR A 56 1.20 1.69 -4.75
N ALA A 57 0.65 0.92 -3.80
CA ALA A 57 0.19 1.48 -2.52
C ALA A 57 1.31 2.10 -1.66
N LEU A 58 2.55 1.59 -1.78
CA LEU A 58 3.71 2.17 -1.11
C LEU A 58 4.18 3.47 -1.74
N ASN A 59 4.07 3.58 -3.07
CA ASN A 59 4.49 4.75 -3.84
C ASN A 59 3.38 5.81 -3.96
N GLN A 60 2.15 5.50 -3.55
CA GLN A 60 1.09 6.48 -3.56
C GLN A 60 1.40 7.58 -2.53
N PRO A 61 1.37 8.86 -2.95
CA PRO A 61 1.33 9.94 -1.99
C PRO A 61 0.11 9.74 -1.09
N ALA A 62 0.21 10.17 0.17
CA ALA A 62 -0.97 10.20 1.02
C ALA A 62 -2.08 10.94 0.26
N PRO A 63 -3.32 10.40 0.21
CA PRO A 63 -4.42 11.18 -0.35
C PRO A 63 -4.42 12.51 0.40
N ALA A 64 -4.34 13.62 -0.34
CA ALA A 64 -4.49 14.94 0.22
C ALA A 64 -5.84 14.93 0.95
N GLY A 65 -5.79 14.93 2.29
CA GLY A 65 -6.99 14.88 3.10
C GLY A 65 -7.83 16.11 2.80
N ASP A 66 -9.08 15.85 2.41
CA ASP A 66 -10.25 16.71 2.44
C ASP A 66 -10.04 18.20 2.11
N GLY A 67 -10.27 18.56 0.84
CA GLY A 67 -10.59 19.95 0.50
C GLY A 67 -10.28 20.41 -0.92
N GLN A 68 -9.52 19.65 -1.71
CA GLN A 68 -9.19 20.08 -3.07
C GLN A 68 -9.73 19.07 -4.07
N LEU A 69 -10.97 19.32 -4.50
CA LEU A 69 -11.39 18.90 -5.84
C LEU A 69 -10.31 19.38 -6.82
N PRO A 70 -9.90 18.58 -7.81
CA PRO A 70 -9.20 19.14 -8.96
C PRO A 70 -10.12 20.24 -9.50
N LEU A 71 -9.65 21.48 -9.54
CA LEU A 71 -10.30 22.50 -10.36
C LEU A 71 -10.12 22.02 -11.80
N GLU A 72 -11.03 21.18 -12.26
CA GLU A 72 -11.24 21.00 -13.69
C GLU A 72 -11.49 22.39 -14.24
N GLU A 73 -10.67 22.76 -15.21
CA GLU A 73 -10.77 23.97 -16.00
C GLU A 73 -12.16 24.01 -16.66
N MET A 74 -13.13 24.58 -15.97
CA MET A 74 -14.42 25.00 -16.53
C MET A 74 -14.33 26.48 -16.87
N ASP A 75 -13.37 26.83 -17.74
CA ASP A 75 -13.38 28.11 -18.44
C ASP A 75 -14.14 27.90 -19.76
N MET A 76 -15.46 28.12 -19.69
CA MET A 76 -16.31 28.26 -20.86
C MET A 76 -17.19 29.48 -20.61
N ALA A 77 -16.70 30.63 -21.05
CA ALA A 77 -17.46 31.87 -21.24
C ALA A 77 -17.07 32.49 -22.58
#